data_AF-A0A2N5ZCX1-F1
#
_entry.id   AF-A0A2N5ZCX1-F1
#
_cell.length_a   1.000
_cell.length_b   1.000
_cell.length_c   1.000
_cell.angle_alpha   90.00
_cell.angle_beta   90.00
_cell.angle_gamma   90.00
#
_symmetry.space_group_name_H-M   'P 1'
#
loop_
_entity.id
_entity.type
_entity.pdbx_description
1 polymer ?
#
loop_
_entity_poly.entity_id
_entity_poly.type
_entity_poly.pdbx_seq_one_letter_code
_entity_poly.pdbx_strand_id
1 'polypeptide(L)'
;MRSILTFITLFLFVNSLLAQVPAGYYNSASGLTGSALKQELHDIITSGHSSVGYTPGVWNAFYTTDVYPAPNGTVVWDMYSAISNTYDGSAPYYFTIGTDQDSGSGS
;
A
#
# COMPACT_ATOMS: atom_id res chain seq x y z
N MET A 1 24.00 -25.97 1.72
CA MET A 1 23.13 -25.52 2.84
C MET A 1 23.74 -24.38 3.64
N ARG A 2 25.00 -24.44 4.13
CA ARG A 2 25.65 -23.30 4.81
C ARG A 2 25.75 -22.02 3.94
N SER A 3 26.12 -22.14 2.67
CA SER A 3 26.19 -21.00 1.74
C SER A 3 24.83 -20.34 1.47
N ILE A 4 23.77 -21.13 1.31
CA ILE A 4 22.40 -20.62 1.09
C ILE A 4 21.90 -19.83 2.31
N LEU A 5 22.11 -20.34 3.54
CA LEU A 5 21.77 -19.58 4.74
C LEU A 5 22.53 -18.25 4.81
N THR A 6 23.84 -18.25 4.51
CA THR A 6 24.63 -17.00 4.49
C THR A 6 24.09 -16.01 3.46
N PHE A 7 23.69 -16.48 2.28
CA PHE A 7 23.06 -15.64 1.26
C PHE A 7 21.70 -15.09 1.70
N ILE A 8 20.85 -15.88 2.34
CA ILE A 8 19.56 -15.43 2.87
C ILE A 8 19.77 -14.40 3.98
N THR A 9 20.69 -14.64 4.91
CA THR A 9 21.00 -13.69 5.98
C THR A 9 21.56 -12.38 5.43
N LEU A 10 22.46 -12.44 4.44
CA LEU A 10 23.00 -11.23 3.80
C LEU A 10 21.91 -10.48 3.02
N PHE A 11 21.03 -11.19 2.33
CA PHE A 11 19.90 -10.60 1.62
C PHE A 11 18.95 -9.87 2.58
N LEU A 12 18.56 -10.51 3.69
CA LEU A 12 17.69 -9.88 4.69
C LEU A 12 18.36 -8.66 5.34
N PHE A 13 19.67 -8.71 5.57
CA PHE A 13 20.44 -7.59 6.11
C PHE A 13 20.44 -6.39 5.15
N VAL A 14 20.67 -6.59 3.85
CA VAL A 14 20.64 -5.51 2.86
C VAL A 14 19.25 -4.89 2.73
N ASN A 15 18.18 -5.71 2.75
CA ASN A 15 16.81 -5.19 2.72
C ASN A 15 16.46 -4.35 3.94
N SER A 16 17.00 -4.69 5.12
CA SER A 16 16.78 -3.89 6.34
C SER A 16 17.38 -2.48 6.26
N LEU A 17 18.45 -2.30 5.48
CA LEU A 17 19.05 -0.98 5.24
C LEU A 17 18.21 -0.09 4.31
N LEU A 18 17.45 -0.70 3.39
CA LEU A 18 16.57 0.03 2.48
C LEU A 18 15.22 0.40 3.11
N ALA A 19 14.86 -0.25 4.21
CA ALA A 19 13.61 0.02 4.94
C ALA A 19 13.77 1.06 6.07
N GLN A 20 14.96 1.66 6.23
CA GLN A 20 15.19 2.64 7.28
C GLN A 20 14.58 4.00 6.91
N VAL A 21 13.85 4.62 7.84
CA VAL A 21 13.43 6.02 7.72
C VAL A 21 14.64 6.96 7.61
N PRO A 22 14.49 8.17 7.06
CA PRO A 22 15.57 9.16 7.02
C PRO A 22 16.23 9.35 8.39
N ALA A 23 17.54 9.58 8.41
CA ALA A 23 18.27 9.82 9.64
C ALA A 23 17.63 10.99 10.42
N GLY A 24 17.25 10.72 11.67
CA GLY A 24 16.63 11.70 12.55
C GLY A 24 15.13 11.91 12.40
N TYR A 25 14.45 11.12 11.56
CA TYR A 25 13.00 11.25 11.29
C TYR A 25 12.12 11.28 12.56
N TYR A 26 12.50 10.57 13.63
CA TYR A 26 11.77 10.54 14.91
C TYR A 26 12.50 11.24 16.08
N ASN A 27 13.56 12.01 15.82
CA ASN A 27 14.39 12.59 16.88
C ASN A 27 13.59 13.48 17.84
N SER A 28 12.68 14.30 17.31
CA SER A 28 11.83 15.20 18.11
C SER A 28 10.79 14.47 18.96
N ALA A 29 10.44 13.24 18.59
CA ALA A 29 9.52 12.40 19.37
C ALA A 29 10.19 11.67 20.54
N SER A 30 11.53 11.66 20.59
CA SER A 30 12.29 10.92 21.60
C SER A 30 11.99 11.40 23.03
N GLY A 31 11.65 10.48 23.92
CA GLY A 31 11.34 10.77 25.32
C GLY A 31 9.96 11.38 25.58
N LEU A 32 9.17 11.69 24.54
CA LEU A 32 7.79 12.13 24.70
C LEU A 32 6.88 10.94 25.02
N THR A 33 5.78 11.19 25.74
CA THR A 33 4.74 10.20 26.05
C THR A 33 3.34 10.81 25.95
N GLY A 34 2.31 9.96 25.89
CA GLY A 34 0.90 10.39 25.93
C GLY A 34 0.53 11.35 24.78
N SER A 35 -0.18 12.43 25.13
CA SER A 35 -0.67 13.42 24.15
C SER A 35 0.47 14.15 23.42
N ALA A 36 1.58 14.45 24.11
CA ALA A 36 2.72 15.12 23.51
C ALA A 36 3.36 14.26 22.40
N LEU A 37 3.53 12.96 22.66
CA LEU A 37 4.02 12.02 21.64
C LEU A 37 3.06 11.92 20.46
N LYS A 38 1.74 11.84 20.73
CA LYS A 38 0.73 11.76 19.67
C LYS A 38 0.78 12.98 18.75
N GLN A 39 0.89 14.18 19.32
CA GLN A 39 0.96 15.42 18.55
C GLN A 39 2.23 15.47 17.71
N GLU A 40 3.38 15.14 18.30
CA GLU A 40 4.64 15.16 17.57
C GLU A 40 4.66 14.17 16.40
N LEU A 41 4.12 12.96 16.60
CA LEU A 41 3.97 11.98 15.52
C LEU A 41 3.00 12.46 14.43
N HIS A 42 1.91 13.13 14.80
CA HIS A 42 1.00 13.73 13.82
C HIS A 42 1.75 14.76 12.96
N ASP A 43 2.52 15.65 13.58
CA ASP A 43 3.23 16.71 12.86
C ASP A 43 4.32 16.13 11.94
N ILE A 44 5.04 15.10 12.41
CA ILE A 44 6.00 14.34 11.58
C ILE A 44 5.31 13.71 10.37
N ILE A 45 4.19 13.01 10.57
CA ILE A 45 3.51 12.25 9.50
C ILE A 45 2.80 13.18 8.50
N THR A 46 2.25 14.29 8.97
CA THR A 46 1.50 15.23 8.13
C THR A 46 2.39 16.22 7.38
N SER A 47 3.65 16.39 7.81
CA SER A 47 4.63 17.20 7.10
C SER A 47 4.93 16.62 5.71
N GLY A 48 4.42 17.29 4.66
CA GLY A 48 4.54 16.82 3.28
C GLY A 48 3.51 15.77 2.86
N HIS A 49 2.57 15.41 3.73
CA HIS A 49 1.44 14.55 3.36
C HIS A 49 0.49 15.29 2.43
N SER A 50 0.21 14.70 1.26
CA SER A 50 -0.85 15.16 0.37
C SER A 50 -2.08 14.30 0.57
N SER A 51 -3.16 14.89 1.07
CA SER A 51 -4.44 14.20 1.20
C SER A 51 -5.00 13.84 -0.17
N VAL A 52 -5.48 12.60 -0.30
CA VAL A 52 -6.23 12.13 -1.47
C VAL A 52 -7.72 12.13 -1.09
N GLY A 53 -8.47 13.07 -1.67
CA GLY A 53 -9.92 13.16 -1.45
C GLY A 53 -10.66 11.97 -2.05
N TYR A 54 -11.88 11.68 -1.57
CA TYR A 54 -12.66 10.51 -1.97
C TYR A 54 -12.94 10.49 -3.49
N THR A 55 -13.68 11.49 -3.98
CA THR A 55 -13.96 11.67 -5.41
C THR A 55 -13.20 12.89 -5.93
N PRO A 56 -12.43 12.77 -7.03
CA PRO A 56 -12.07 11.57 -7.78
C PRO A 56 -10.79 10.89 -7.25
N GLY A 57 -10.19 11.36 -6.15
CA GLY A 57 -8.83 10.99 -5.76
C GLY A 57 -8.64 9.50 -5.46
N VAL A 58 -9.42 8.93 -4.53
CA VAL A 58 -9.33 7.50 -4.19
C VAL A 58 -9.67 6.65 -5.40
N TRP A 59 -10.66 7.06 -6.21
CA TRP A 59 -11.01 6.38 -7.46
C TRP A 59 -9.85 6.38 -8.48
N ASN A 60 -9.12 7.48 -8.60
CA ASN A 60 -7.97 7.58 -9.48
C ASN A 60 -6.77 6.77 -8.98
N ALA A 61 -6.65 6.52 -7.66
CA ALA A 61 -5.56 5.75 -7.10
C ALA A 61 -5.52 4.31 -7.65
N PHE A 62 -6.69 3.67 -7.85
CA PHE A 62 -6.82 2.31 -8.39
C PHE A 62 -6.11 2.09 -9.74
N TYR A 63 -5.94 3.15 -10.55
CA TYR A 63 -5.20 3.08 -11.82
C TYR A 63 -3.71 2.80 -11.63
N THR A 64 -3.19 2.91 -10.41
CA THR A 64 -1.75 2.79 -10.12
C THR A 64 -1.44 1.88 -8.93
N THR A 65 -2.35 1.75 -7.97
CA THR A 65 -2.10 1.00 -6.72
C THR A 65 -2.59 -0.44 -6.79
N ASP A 66 -3.72 -0.68 -7.46
CA ASP A 66 -4.46 -1.95 -7.41
C ASP A 66 -4.80 -2.41 -8.82
N VAL A 67 -3.80 -2.42 -9.72
CA VAL A 67 -3.96 -2.92 -11.09
C VAL A 67 -3.66 -4.41 -11.10
N TYR A 68 -4.66 -5.21 -11.45
CA TYR A 68 -4.49 -6.66 -11.58
C TYR A 68 -3.66 -6.97 -12.85
N PRO A 69 -2.78 -7.98 -12.84
CA PRO A 69 -1.95 -8.35 -13.99
C PRO A 69 -2.77 -9.07 -15.08
N ALA A 70 -3.74 -8.36 -15.65
CA ALA A 70 -4.56 -8.75 -16.77
C ALA A 70 -4.01 -8.16 -18.09
N PRO A 71 -4.28 -8.77 -19.26
CA PRO A 71 -3.69 -8.37 -20.54
C PRO A 71 -3.83 -6.88 -20.90
N ASN A 72 -4.88 -6.21 -20.40
CA ASN A 72 -5.17 -4.81 -20.73
C ASN A 72 -4.97 -3.85 -19.55
N GLY A 73 -4.59 -4.32 -18.36
CA GLY A 73 -4.43 -3.46 -17.17
C GLY A 73 -5.70 -2.74 -16.73
N THR A 74 -6.88 -3.22 -17.13
CA THR A 74 -8.19 -2.58 -16.90
C THR A 74 -8.94 -3.15 -15.70
N VAL A 75 -8.35 -4.12 -14.99
CA VAL A 75 -9.03 -4.87 -13.93
C VAL A 75 -8.47 -4.44 -12.58
N VAL A 76 -9.36 -4.16 -11.63
CA VAL A 76 -8.97 -3.88 -10.25
C VAL A 76 -8.48 -5.17 -9.59
N TRP A 77 -7.33 -5.10 -8.91
CA TRP A 77 -6.87 -6.16 -8.04
C TRP A 77 -7.66 -6.12 -6.74
N ASP A 78 -8.77 -6.83 -6.74
CA ASP A 78 -9.54 -7.04 -5.51
C ASP A 78 -9.04 -8.29 -4.77
N MET A 79 -8.51 -8.08 -3.56
CA MET A 79 -7.94 -9.14 -2.72
C MET A 79 -8.96 -10.21 -2.32
N TYR A 80 -10.25 -9.90 -2.35
CA TYR A 80 -11.31 -10.83 -1.93
C TYR A 80 -11.87 -11.69 -3.06
N SER A 81 -11.63 -11.33 -4.32
CA SER A 81 -12.02 -12.12 -5.50
C SER A 81 -10.84 -12.78 -6.21
N ALA A 82 -9.62 -12.25 -6.07
CA ALA A 82 -8.43 -12.82 -6.69
C ALA A 82 -8.10 -14.21 -6.12
N ILE A 83 -8.41 -15.26 -6.89
CA ILE A 83 -8.08 -16.66 -6.56
C ILE A 83 -6.65 -17.03 -7.01
N SER A 84 -6.09 -16.26 -7.92
CA SER A 84 -4.78 -16.45 -8.54
C SER A 84 -4.04 -15.12 -8.58
N ASN A 85 -2.71 -15.17 -8.68
CA ASN A 85 -1.87 -14.01 -8.99
C ASN A 85 -1.75 -13.75 -10.50
N THR A 86 -2.50 -14.48 -11.32
CA THR A 86 -2.54 -14.35 -12.78
C THR A 86 -3.99 -14.27 -13.27
N TYR A 87 -4.21 -13.49 -14.32
CA TYR A 87 -5.54 -13.35 -14.94
C TYR A 87 -5.89 -14.58 -15.78
N ASP A 88 -6.46 -15.57 -15.11
CA ASP A 88 -6.85 -16.87 -15.68
C ASP A 88 -8.38 -17.06 -15.78
N GLY A 89 -9.16 -16.05 -15.37
CA GLY A 89 -10.63 -16.11 -15.38
C GLY A 89 -11.23 -16.96 -14.25
N SER A 90 -10.43 -17.39 -13.28
CA SER A 90 -10.92 -18.23 -12.17
C SER A 90 -11.71 -17.45 -11.11
N ALA A 91 -11.53 -16.12 -11.02
CA ALA A 91 -12.20 -15.31 -10.02
C ALA A 91 -13.73 -15.33 -10.21
N PRO A 92 -14.52 -15.33 -9.12
CA PRO A 92 -15.98 -15.35 -9.21
C PRO A 92 -16.55 -14.08 -9.84
N TYR A 93 -15.81 -12.97 -9.78
CA TYR A 93 -16.13 -11.69 -10.41
C TYR A 93 -14.87 -10.84 -10.59
N TYR A 94 -14.97 -9.81 -11.43
CA TYR A 94 -13.93 -8.81 -11.65
C TYR A 94 -14.54 -7.41 -11.68
N PHE A 95 -13.82 -6.44 -11.12
CA PHE A 95 -14.16 -5.02 -11.28
C PHE A 95 -13.31 -4.38 -12.38
N THR A 96 -13.93 -3.49 -13.15
CA THR A 96 -13.27 -2.73 -14.22
C THR A 96 -12.90 -1.35 -13.70
N ILE A 97 -11.63 -0.99 -13.84
CA ILE A 97 -11.13 0.34 -13.48
C ILE A 97 -11.88 1.40 -14.28
N GLY A 98 -12.36 2.44 -13.59
CA GLY A 98 -13.07 3.57 -14.20
C GLY A 98 -14.56 3.32 -14.48
N THR A 99 -15.07 2.14 -14.19
CA THR A 99 -16.50 1.82 -14.33
C THR A 99 -17.20 1.99 -12.98
N ASP A 100 -18.28 2.76 -12.95
CA ASP A 100 -19.20 2.74 -11.82
C ASP A 100 -19.96 1.42 -11.82
N GLN A 101 -19.72 0.61 -10.79
CA GLN A 101 -20.33 -0.71 -10.61
C GLN A 101 -21.21 -0.77 -9.36
N ASP A 102 -21.47 0.37 -8.73
CA ASP A 102 -22.48 0.53 -7.70
C ASP A 102 -23.71 1.21 -8.30
N SER A 103 -24.87 0.56 -8.25
CA SER A 103 -26.13 1.16 -8.70
C SER A 103 -26.69 2.22 -7.74
N GLY A 104 -25.97 2.55 -6.66
CA GLY A 104 -26.35 3.56 -5.68
C GLY A 104 -27.53 3.12 -4.80
N SER A 105 -27.77 1.82 -4.67
CA SER A 105 -28.87 1.26 -3.86
C SER A 105 -28.49 1.09 -2.38
N GLY A 106 -27.27 1.46 -1.99
CA GLY A 106 -26.85 1.52 -0.60
C GLY A 106 -27.55 2.67 0.12
N SER A 107 -28.52 2.32 0.97
CA SER A 107 -29.24 3.21 1.88
C SER A 107 -28.34 3.94 2.87
#